data_AF-A0A7Z9Y5H3-F1
#
_entry.id   AF-A0A7Z9Y5H3-F1
#
_cell.length_a   1.000
_cell.length_b   1.000
_cell.length_c   1.000
_cell.angle_alpha   90.00
_cell.angle_beta   90.00
_cell.angle_gamma   90.00
#
_symmetry.space_group_name_H-M   'P 1'
#
loop_
_entity.id
_entity.type
_entity.pdbx_description
1 polymer ?
#
loop_
_entity_poly.entity_id
_entity_poly.type
_entity_poly.pdbx_seq_one_letter_code
_entity_poly.pdbx_strand_id
1 'polypeptide(L)'
;GSFGSEVVAGQVEEFQPGTINHVLKGRFYISTLEDGGMLALYHRCTHLGCTVPWRDDEGLFHCPCHNSIFTPAGEVVSGPAPRPLDLFPMKVVDGQVVVDTGTVIQRSEFDDSQATYT
;
A
#
# COMPACT_ATOMS: atom_id res chain seq x y z
N GLY A 1 7.78 9.74 -15.71
CA GLY A 1 7.27 8.93 -14.58
C GLY A 1 6.32 9.81 -13.79
N SER A 2 5.17 9.29 -13.41
CA SER A 2 4.12 10.02 -12.66
C SER A 2 4.34 10.00 -11.14
N PHE A 3 5.45 9.40 -10.68
CA PHE A 3 5.82 9.39 -9.27
C PHE A 3 6.22 10.81 -8.82
N GLY A 4 5.66 11.27 -7.71
CA GLY A 4 5.78 12.65 -7.21
C GLY A 4 4.60 13.56 -7.58
N SER A 5 3.53 13.01 -8.17
CA SER A 5 2.27 13.70 -8.46
C SER A 5 1.07 12.78 -8.19
N GLU A 6 -0.14 13.27 -8.48
CA GLU A 6 -1.33 12.42 -8.53
C GLU A 6 -1.18 11.33 -9.60
N VAL A 7 -1.61 10.11 -9.26
CA VAL A 7 -1.61 8.92 -10.11
C VAL A 7 -3.02 8.33 -10.08
N VAL A 8 -3.64 8.18 -11.24
CA VAL A 8 -4.87 7.40 -11.39
C VAL A 8 -4.50 5.92 -11.33
N ALA A 9 -5.00 5.22 -10.31
CA ALA A 9 -4.72 3.81 -10.09
C ALA A 9 -5.62 2.89 -10.94
N GLY A 10 -6.89 3.26 -11.14
CA GLY A 10 -7.88 2.46 -11.86
C GLY A 10 -9.30 2.87 -11.47
N GLN A 11 -10.31 2.17 -12.02
CA GLN A 11 -11.69 2.26 -11.56
C GLN A 11 -11.83 1.56 -10.21
N VAL A 12 -12.70 2.09 -9.36
CA VAL A 12 -12.82 1.61 -7.98
C VAL A 12 -13.34 0.18 -7.90
N GLU A 13 -14.15 -0.23 -8.87
CA GLU A 13 -14.69 -1.59 -8.99
C GLU A 13 -13.62 -2.64 -9.33
N GLU A 14 -12.43 -2.22 -9.77
CA GLU A 14 -11.28 -3.12 -9.98
C GLU A 14 -10.68 -3.62 -8.67
N PHE A 15 -10.87 -2.89 -7.56
CA PHE A 15 -10.21 -3.14 -6.28
C PHE A 15 -11.13 -3.88 -5.29
N GLN A 16 -11.41 -5.14 -5.58
CA GLN A 16 -12.31 -5.98 -4.76
C GLN A 16 -11.74 -6.23 -3.34
N PRO A 17 -12.59 -6.41 -2.30
CA PRO A 17 -12.15 -6.78 -0.97
C PRO A 17 -11.22 -8.00 -0.95
N GLY A 18 -10.20 -7.94 -0.10
CA GLY A 18 -9.18 -8.98 0.05
C GLY A 18 -8.13 -9.03 -1.07
N THR A 19 -8.10 -8.05 -1.99
CA THR A 19 -7.15 -8.05 -3.12
C THR A 19 -5.98 -7.09 -2.94
N ILE A 20 -4.84 -7.45 -3.51
CA ILE A 20 -3.63 -6.63 -3.58
C ILE A 20 -3.31 -6.32 -5.04
N ASN A 21 -3.33 -5.04 -5.41
CA ASN A 21 -3.17 -4.60 -6.80
C ASN A 21 -1.94 -3.70 -6.95
N HIS A 22 -0.96 -4.11 -7.76
CA HIS A 22 0.31 -3.39 -7.90
C HIS A 22 0.24 -2.28 -8.95
N VAL A 23 0.36 -1.02 -8.50
CA VAL A 23 0.43 0.15 -9.39
C VAL A 23 1.89 0.52 -9.65
N LEU A 24 2.52 -0.22 -10.57
CA LEU A 24 3.96 -0.11 -10.90
C LEU A 24 4.41 1.32 -11.22
N LYS A 25 3.60 2.08 -11.97
CA LYS A 25 3.92 3.48 -12.35
C LYS A 25 3.96 4.42 -11.15
N GLY A 26 3.13 4.15 -10.14
CA GLY A 26 2.98 4.93 -8.92
C GLY A 26 3.84 4.43 -7.76
N ARG A 27 4.49 3.26 -7.88
CA ARG A 27 5.33 2.66 -6.82
C ARG A 27 4.55 2.33 -5.55
N PHE A 28 3.32 1.88 -5.67
CA PHE A 28 2.50 1.48 -4.53
C PHE A 28 1.61 0.29 -4.88
N TYR A 29 1.01 -0.31 -3.86
CA TYR A 29 -0.11 -1.24 -4.00
C TYR A 29 -1.40 -0.56 -3.55
N ILE A 30 -2.51 -0.87 -4.21
CA ILE A 30 -3.83 -0.75 -3.60
C ILE A 30 -4.08 -2.07 -2.87
N SER A 31 -4.09 -2.00 -1.53
CA SER A 31 -4.52 -3.10 -0.67
C SER A 31 -5.95 -2.84 -0.25
N THR A 32 -6.88 -3.66 -0.73
CA THR A 32 -8.27 -3.60 -0.29
C THR A 32 -8.47 -4.64 0.80
N LEU A 33 -8.71 -4.18 2.02
CA LEU A 33 -9.00 -5.01 3.19
C LEU A 33 -10.33 -5.75 3.02
N GLU A 34 -10.56 -6.75 3.86
CA GLU A 34 -11.76 -7.61 3.81
C GLU A 34 -13.07 -6.83 4.04
N ASP A 35 -13.01 -5.74 4.80
CA ASP A 35 -14.15 -4.84 5.04
C ASP A 35 -14.39 -3.82 3.91
N GLY A 36 -13.59 -3.88 2.85
CA GLY A 36 -13.63 -2.96 1.71
C GLY A 36 -12.80 -1.68 1.90
N GLY A 37 -12.16 -1.48 3.06
CA GLY A 37 -11.25 -0.36 3.27
C GLY A 37 -10.02 -0.48 2.38
N MET A 38 -9.71 0.56 1.61
CA MET A 38 -8.53 0.57 0.74
C MET A 38 -7.36 1.32 1.37
N LEU A 39 -6.14 0.87 1.11
CA LEU A 39 -4.88 1.52 1.46
C LEU A 39 -3.95 1.61 0.25
N ALA A 40 -3.38 2.80 -0.01
CA ALA A 40 -2.30 2.98 -0.98
C ALA A 40 -0.92 2.78 -0.32
N LEU A 41 -0.48 1.52 -0.22
CA LEU A 41 0.76 1.15 0.45
C LEU A 41 1.98 1.44 -0.43
N TYR A 42 2.90 2.28 0.04
CA TYR A 42 4.18 2.48 -0.64
C TYR A 42 4.93 1.15 -0.65
N HIS A 43 5.28 0.65 -1.84
CA HIS A 43 6.02 -0.60 -2.03
C HIS A 43 7.50 -0.52 -1.59
N ARG A 44 7.84 0.34 -0.62
CA ARG A 44 9.19 0.63 -0.15
C ARG A 44 9.34 0.22 1.31
N CYS A 45 10.28 -0.66 1.58
CA CYS A 45 10.59 -1.15 2.91
C CYS A 45 11.05 -0.01 3.81
N THR A 46 10.47 0.09 5.00
CA THR A 46 10.79 1.11 6.00
C THR A 46 12.09 0.86 6.75
N HIS A 47 12.77 -0.27 6.49
CA HIS A 47 14.13 -0.51 6.96
C HIS A 47 15.14 0.35 6.18
N LEU A 48 15.45 -0.02 4.93
CA LEU A 48 16.48 0.64 4.11
C LEU A 48 16.02 0.91 2.65
N GLY A 49 14.71 0.87 2.39
CA GLY A 49 14.15 1.37 1.13
C GLY A 49 14.07 0.39 -0.04
N CYS A 50 14.33 -0.90 0.15
CA CYS A 50 14.12 -1.91 -0.89
C CYS A 50 12.65 -2.02 -1.30
N THR A 51 12.37 -2.47 -2.53
CA THR A 51 11.00 -2.82 -2.93
C THR A 51 10.47 -3.99 -2.12
N VAL A 52 9.19 -3.97 -1.78
CA VAL A 52 8.51 -5.03 -1.00
C VAL A 52 7.46 -5.72 -1.88
N PRO A 53 7.79 -6.85 -2.54
CA PRO A 53 6.83 -7.64 -3.29
C PRO A 53 5.76 -8.28 -2.40
N TRP A 54 4.53 -8.39 -2.94
CA TRP A 54 3.47 -9.24 -2.39
C TRP A 54 3.72 -10.71 -2.73
N ARG A 55 3.37 -11.61 -1.81
CA ARG A 55 3.41 -13.07 -1.99
C ARG A 55 2.01 -13.64 -1.82
N ASP A 56 1.36 -13.93 -2.94
CA ASP A 56 -0.02 -14.48 -2.95
C ASP A 56 -0.15 -15.81 -2.22
N ASP A 57 0.91 -16.62 -2.20
CA ASP A 57 0.95 -17.91 -1.50
C ASP A 57 0.97 -17.78 0.02
N GLU A 58 1.45 -16.65 0.54
CA GLU A 58 1.58 -16.40 1.99
C GLU A 58 0.58 -15.35 2.50
N GLY A 59 -0.03 -14.56 1.61
CA GLY A 59 -0.89 -13.45 2.01
C GLY A 59 -0.10 -12.32 2.69
N LEU A 60 1.18 -12.14 2.33
CA LEU A 60 2.11 -11.25 3.01
C LEU A 60 3.03 -10.52 2.03
N PHE A 61 3.50 -9.34 2.44
CA PHE A 61 4.56 -8.63 1.73
C PHE A 61 5.93 -9.04 2.28
N HIS A 62 6.86 -9.40 1.38
CA HIS A 62 8.19 -9.88 1.76
C HIS A 62 9.28 -8.97 1.20
N CYS A 63 10.04 -8.32 2.07
CA CYS A 63 11.23 -7.58 1.66
C CYS A 63 12.40 -8.56 1.44
N PRO A 64 12.93 -8.71 0.22
CA PRO A 64 13.96 -9.69 -0.09
C PRO A 64 15.35 -9.31 0.43
N CYS A 65 15.54 -8.07 0.88
CA CYS A 65 16.87 -7.57 1.28
C CYS A 65 17.29 -8.04 2.67
N HIS A 66 16.40 -7.93 3.65
CA HIS A 66 16.70 -8.23 5.07
C HIS A 66 15.53 -8.94 5.76
N ASN A 67 14.63 -9.55 4.99
CA ASN A 67 13.54 -10.40 5.46
C ASN A 67 12.52 -9.70 6.37
N SER A 68 12.29 -8.40 6.17
CA SER A 68 11.11 -7.75 6.75
C SER A 68 9.83 -8.29 6.10
N ILE A 69 8.86 -8.68 6.91
CA ILE A 69 7.57 -9.21 6.46
C ILE A 69 6.47 -8.26 6.93
N PHE A 70 5.48 -7.99 6.08
CA PHE A 70 4.37 -7.11 6.40
C PHE A 70 3.00 -7.71 6.08
N THR A 71 1.99 -7.36 6.86
CA THR A 71 0.58 -7.75 6.66
C THR A 71 -0.04 -7.07 5.44
N PRO A 72 -1.24 -7.47 4.98
CA PRO A 72 -1.99 -6.74 3.96
C PRO A 72 -2.26 -5.28 4.32
N ALA A 73 -2.37 -4.96 5.61
CA ALA A 73 -2.48 -3.59 6.11
C ALA A 73 -1.13 -2.87 6.19
N GLY A 74 -0.01 -3.55 5.92
CA GLY A 74 1.35 -3.03 5.93
C GLY A 74 2.05 -3.05 7.28
N GLU A 75 1.47 -3.68 8.31
CA GLU A 75 2.08 -3.79 9.64
C GLU A 75 3.26 -4.76 9.63
N VAL A 76 4.25 -4.53 10.49
CA VAL A 76 5.43 -5.39 10.57
C VAL A 76 5.08 -6.70 11.27
N VAL A 77 5.28 -7.81 10.59
CA VAL A 77 5.17 -9.16 11.15
C VAL A 77 6.52 -9.64 11.68
N SER A 78 7.60 -9.36 10.94
CA SER A 78 8.95 -9.83 11.28
C SER A 78 10.03 -8.98 10.60
N GLY A 79 11.28 -9.18 11.05
CA GLY A 79 12.48 -8.56 10.50
C GLY A 79 12.79 -7.17 11.06
N PRO A 80 13.80 -6.48 10.49
CA PRO A 80 14.37 -5.27 11.09
C PRO A 80 13.61 -3.98 10.78
N ALA A 81 12.47 -4.04 10.09
CA ALA A 81 11.69 -2.85 9.77
C ALA A 81 11.12 -2.26 11.07
N PRO A 82 11.36 -0.97 11.37
CA PRO A 82 11.02 -0.42 12.68
C PRO A 82 9.55 0.00 12.80
N ARG A 83 8.80 -0.03 11.69
CA ARG A 83 7.43 0.51 11.60
C ARG A 83 6.70 0.01 10.34
N PRO A 84 5.36 0.10 10.28
CA PRO A 84 4.56 -0.30 9.11
C PRO A 84 4.99 0.39 7.82
N LEU A 85 4.63 -0.19 6.68
CA LEU A 85 4.78 0.44 5.36
C LEU A 85 4.12 1.83 5.33
N ASP A 86 4.80 2.78 4.66
CA ASP A 86 4.27 4.12 4.41
C ASP A 86 3.00 4.06 3.54
N LEU A 87 2.15 5.07 3.67
CA LEU A 87 0.97 5.25 2.84
C LEU A 87 1.14 6.46 1.91
N PHE A 88 0.33 6.47 0.86
CA PHE A 88 0.04 7.68 0.09
C PHE A 88 -1.41 8.11 0.37
N PRO A 89 -1.70 9.43 0.43
CA PRO A 89 -3.07 9.91 0.43
C PRO A 89 -3.79 9.44 -0.84
N MET A 90 -5.07 9.12 -0.70
CA MET A 90 -5.90 8.80 -1.85
C MET A 90 -7.34 9.28 -1.67
N LYS A 91 -8.04 9.32 -2.79
CA LYS A 91 -9.44 9.72 -2.90
C LYS A 91 -10.09 9.02 -4.09
N VAL A 92 -11.40 8.95 -4.07
CA VAL A 92 -12.20 8.48 -5.20
C VAL A 92 -12.84 9.69 -5.88
N VAL A 93 -12.60 9.85 -7.19
CA VAL A 93 -13.13 10.95 -8.00
C VAL A 93 -13.72 10.37 -9.27
N ASP A 94 -15.01 10.58 -9.50
CA ASP A 94 -15.74 10.06 -10.67
C ASP A 94 -15.51 8.54 -10.89
N GLY A 95 -15.57 7.76 -9.81
CA GLY A 95 -15.34 6.30 -9.82
C GLY A 95 -13.87 5.88 -9.90
N GLN A 96 -12.92 6.81 -10.06
CA GLN A 96 -11.50 6.49 -10.16
C GLN A 96 -10.78 6.66 -8.82
N VAL A 97 -9.93 5.69 -8.48
CA VAL A 97 -9.00 5.81 -7.36
C VAL A 97 -7.81 6.67 -7.79
N VAL A 98 -7.62 7.80 -7.11
CA VAL A 98 -6.55 8.76 -7.36
C VAL A 98 -5.65 8.83 -6.12
N VAL A 99 -4.35 8.61 -6.31
CA VAL A 99 -3.34 8.54 -5.25
C VAL A 99 -2.30 9.65 -5.42
N ASP A 100 -2.05 10.44 -4.38
CA ASP A 100 -1.01 11.47 -4.37
C ASP A 100 0.35 10.88 -3.97
N THR A 101 1.20 10.61 -4.96
CA THR A 101 2.55 10.08 -4.70
C THR A 101 3.59 11.16 -4.35
N GLY A 102 3.19 12.44 -4.34
CA GLY A 102 4.02 13.55 -3.88
C GLY A 102 4.12 13.64 -2.35
N THR A 103 3.19 13.00 -1.63
CA THR A 103 3.07 13.09 -0.17
C THR A 103 3.18 11.70 0.46
N VAL A 104 4.25 11.45 1.22
CA VAL A 104 4.41 10.18 1.95
C VAL A 104 3.87 10.33 3.37
N ILE A 105 2.90 9.49 3.75
CA ILE A 105 2.39 9.40 5.12
C ILE A 105 3.15 8.30 5.86
N GLN A 106 3.93 8.70 6.87
CA GLN A 106 4.52 7.77 7.82
C GLN A 106 3.53 7.49 8.94
N ARG A 107 3.53 6.25 9.44
CA ARG A 107 2.69 5.81 10.55
C ARG A 107 3.47 4.89 11.49
N SER A 108 3.05 4.86 12.75
CA SER A 108 3.58 3.97 13.79
C SER A 108 2.83 2.65 13.88
N GLU A 109 1.55 2.64 13.52
CA GLU A 109 0.64 1.49 13.60
C GLU A 109 -0.45 1.58 12.52
N PHE A 110 -1.20 0.50 12.34
CA PHE A 110 -2.44 0.53 11.56
C PHE A 110 -3.58 1.12 12.41
N ASP A 111 -4.40 1.95 11.77
CA ASP A 111 -5.63 2.51 12.33
C ASP A 111 -6.66 2.59 11.20
N ASP A 112 -7.91 2.19 11.47
CA ASP A 112 -8.97 2.11 10.45
C ASP A 112 -9.24 3.47 9.77
N SER A 113 -8.95 4.59 10.44
CA SER A 113 -9.07 5.94 9.84
C SER A 113 -8.09 6.20 8.69
N GLN A 114 -7.07 5.34 8.54
CA GLN A 114 -6.14 5.39 7.42
C GLN A 114 -6.73 4.81 6.13
N ALA A 115 -7.76 3.96 6.24
CA ALA A 115 -8.42 3.34 5.11
C ALA A 115 -9.42 4.31 4.45
N THR A 116 -9.47 4.28 3.12
CA THR A 116 -10.50 4.99 2.36
C THR A 116 -11.59 4.03 1.93
N TYR A 117 -12.84 4.44 2.15
CA TYR A 117 -14.04 3.69 1.77
C TYR A 117 -14.76 4.40 0.63
N THR A 118 -15.64 3.68 -0.05
CA THR A 118 -16.45 4.13 -1.20
C THR A 118 -17.92 4.19 -0.86
#